data_AF-A0A942UTN5-F1
#
_entry.id   AF-A0A942UTN5-F1
#
_cell.length_a   1.000
_cell.length_b   1.000
_cell.length_c   1.000
_cell.angle_alpha   90.00
_cell.angle_beta   90.00
_cell.angle_gamma   90.00
#
_symmetry.space_group_name_H-M   'P 1'
#
loop_
_entity.id
_entity.type
_entity.pdbx_description
1 polymer ?
#
loop_
_entity_poly.entity_id
_entity_poly.type
_entity_poly.pdbx_seq_one_letter_code
_entity_poly.pdbx_strand_id
1 'polypeptide(L)'
;MAKDNNNNGKMTVEEAGRKGGEETARTHDREFYEEIGKKGGEETARTHDKEFYEEIGQKGGEATAKNHDKDFYEEIGEKGGKARAKQRDDD
;
A
#
# COMPACT_ATOMS: atom_id res chain seq x y z
N MET A 1 -28.89 -12.04 43.98
CA MET A 1 -27.53 -11.75 43.49
C MET A 1 -27.56 -11.88 41.97
N ALA A 2 -27.72 -10.77 41.25
CA ALA A 2 -27.77 -10.76 39.79
C ALA A 2 -26.45 -10.19 39.27
N LYS A 3 -25.86 -10.90 38.30
CA LYS A 3 -24.51 -10.70 37.75
C LYS A 3 -24.30 -9.28 37.23
N ASP A 4 -23.23 -8.65 37.69
CA ASP A 4 -22.70 -7.39 37.18
C ASP A 4 -22.27 -7.54 35.71
N ASN A 5 -22.96 -6.83 34.81
CA ASN A 5 -22.59 -6.67 33.41
C ASN A 5 -21.40 -5.69 33.31
N ASN A 6 -20.20 -6.17 33.62
CA ASN A 6 -18.99 -5.37 33.59
C ASN A 6 -18.28 -5.48 32.23
N ASN A 7 -18.84 -4.86 31.18
CA ASN A 7 -18.23 -4.80 29.85
C ASN A 7 -18.08 -3.37 29.30
N ASN A 8 -18.19 -2.33 30.15
CA ASN A 8 -18.30 -0.94 29.68
C ASN A 8 -17.02 -0.08 29.86
N GLY A 9 -15.83 -0.67 29.76
CA GLY A 9 -14.57 0.08 29.92
C GLY A 9 -13.33 -0.54 29.26
N LYS A 10 -13.50 -1.60 28.47
CA LYS A 10 -12.37 -2.28 27.82
C LYS A 10 -12.32 -1.87 26.34
N MET A 11 -11.29 -1.13 25.98
CA MET A 11 -11.00 -0.74 24.59
C MET A 11 -10.98 -1.97 23.68
N THR A 12 -11.61 -1.87 22.51
CA THR A 12 -11.58 -2.94 21.51
C THR A 12 -10.21 -3.04 20.84
N VAL A 13 -9.90 -4.18 20.21
CA VAL A 13 -8.62 -4.36 19.48
C VAL A 13 -8.51 -3.36 18.32
N GLU A 14 -9.63 -3.10 17.63
CA GLU A 14 -9.69 -2.13 16.54
C GLU A 14 -9.44 -0.70 17.05
N GLU A 15 -10.08 -0.30 18.15
CA GLU A 15 -9.84 1.02 18.77
C GLU A 15 -8.40 1.17 19.25
N ALA A 16 -7.81 0.11 19.80
CA ALA A 16 -6.42 0.11 20.22
C ALA A 16 -5.48 0.27 19.02
N GLY A 17 -5.74 -0.45 17.92
CA GLY A 17 -4.98 -0.35 16.67
C GLY A 17 -5.06 1.04 16.05
N ARG A 18 -6.28 1.59 15.95
CA ARG A 18 -6.50 2.96 15.45
C ARG A 18 -5.76 3.99 16.30
N LYS A 19 -5.91 3.93 17.63
CA LYS A 19 -5.25 4.87 18.54
C LYS A 19 -3.73 4.78 18.46
N GLY A 20 -3.18 3.57 18.32
CA GLY A 20 -1.74 3.36 18.09
C GLY A 20 -1.28 4.02 16.79
N GLY A 21 -1.98 3.78 15.68
CA GLY A 21 -1.66 4.39 14.38
C GLY A 21 -1.75 5.92 14.40
N GLU A 22 -2.79 6.49 15.03
CA GLU A 22 -2.95 7.94 15.18
C GLU A 22 -1.81 8.56 16.01
N GLU A 23 -1.32 7.87 17.03
CA GLU A 23 -0.19 8.33 17.84
C GLU A 23 1.12 8.25 17.05
N THR A 24 1.37 7.14 16.34
CA THR A 24 2.54 6.98 15.47
C THR A 24 2.57 8.05 14.39
N ALA A 25 1.43 8.33 13.75
CA ALA A 25 1.31 9.38 12.73
C ALA A 25 1.54 10.80 13.26
N ARG A 26 1.25 11.06 14.54
CA ARG A 26 1.51 12.36 15.18
C ARG A 26 2.97 12.54 15.63
N THR A 27 3.67 11.44 15.90
CA THR A 27 5.02 11.46 16.51
C THR A 27 6.15 11.23 15.52
N HIS A 28 5.87 10.66 14.35
CA HIS A 28 6.86 10.33 13.34
C HIS A 28 6.63 11.12 12.05
N ASP A 29 7.74 11.38 11.34
CA ASP A 29 7.75 12.14 10.10
C ASP A 29 7.96 11.23 8.88
N ARG A 30 8.18 11.86 7.73
CA ARG A 30 8.38 11.16 6.46
C ARG A 30 9.59 10.23 6.47
N GLU A 31 10.71 10.65 7.07
CA GLU A 31 11.96 9.86 7.09
C GLU A 31 11.76 8.53 7.81
N PHE A 32 11.00 8.54 8.91
CA PHE A 32 10.62 7.32 9.62
C PHE A 32 9.90 6.31 8.71
N TYR A 33 8.88 6.78 7.95
CA TYR A 33 8.12 5.89 7.06
C TYR A 33 8.95 5.40 5.86
N GLU A 34 9.86 6.23 5.35
CA GLU A 34 10.80 5.83 4.30
C GLU A 34 11.77 4.76 4.79
N GLU A 35 12.30 4.89 6.01
CA GLU A 35 13.21 3.92 6.61
C GLU A 35 12.54 2.55 6.81
N ILE A 36 11.32 2.52 7.38
CA ILE A 36 10.60 1.25 7.59
C ILE A 36 10.19 0.63 6.25
N GLY A 37 9.82 1.43 5.26
CA GLY A 37 9.49 0.96 3.91
C GLY A 37 10.71 0.34 3.23
N LYS A 38 11.87 1.00 3.33
CA LYS A 38 13.15 0.49 2.82
C LYS A 38 13.51 -0.84 3.48
N LYS A 39 13.45 -0.93 4.81
CA LYS A 39 13.73 -2.16 5.56
C LYS A 39 12.82 -3.32 5.11
N GLY A 40 11.52 -3.05 4.96
CA GLY A 40 10.56 -4.05 4.48
C GLY A 40 10.86 -4.51 3.04
N GLY A 41 11.22 -3.57 2.16
CA GLY A 41 11.63 -3.87 0.79
C GLY A 41 12.90 -4.71 0.71
N GLU A 42 13.93 -4.36 1.50
CA GLU A 42 15.20 -5.08 1.57
C GLU A 42 15.05 -6.50 2.13
N GLU A 43 14.18 -6.69 3.13
CA GLU A 43 13.85 -8.03 3.64
C GLU A 43 13.11 -8.86 2.60
N THR A 44 12.11 -8.28 1.94
CA THR A 44 11.36 -8.94 0.86
C THR A 44 12.29 -9.38 -0.28
N ALA A 45 13.18 -8.48 -0.73
CA ALA A 45 14.13 -8.76 -1.80
C ALA A 45 15.19 -9.81 -1.43
N ARG A 46 15.51 -9.97 -0.14
CA ARG A 46 16.42 -11.02 0.34
C ARG A 46 15.76 -12.39 0.45
N THR A 47 14.45 -12.42 0.71
CA THR A 47 13.71 -13.66 1.01
C THR A 47 12.96 -14.23 -0.18
N HIS A 48 12.69 -13.41 -1.19
CA HIS A 48 11.90 -13.79 -2.37
C HIS A 48 12.73 -13.69 -3.65
N ASP A 49 12.35 -14.52 -4.62
CA ASP A 49 13.02 -14.61 -5.91
C ASP A 49 12.14 -14.05 -7.05
N LYS A 50 12.56 -14.30 -8.29
CA LYS A 50 11.88 -13.81 -9.49
C LYS A 50 10.43 -14.30 -9.60
N GLU A 51 10.17 -15.56 -9.23
CA GLU A 51 8.85 -16.17 -9.36
C GLU A 51 7.82 -15.45 -8.47
N PHE A 52 8.22 -15.06 -7.26
CA PHE A 52 7.38 -14.26 -6.37
C PHE A 52 6.95 -12.93 -7.01
N TYR A 53 7.90 -12.19 -7.60
CA TYR A 53 7.59 -10.90 -8.24
C TYR A 53 6.71 -11.06 -9.50
N GLU A 54 6.90 -12.14 -10.25
CA GLU A 54 6.05 -12.49 -11.39
C GLU A 54 4.62 -12.81 -10.93
N GLU A 55 4.46 -13.59 -9.87
CA GLU A 55 3.15 -13.96 -9.33
C GLU A 55 2.38 -12.72 -8.84
N ILE A 56 3.00 -11.84 -8.05
CA ILE A 56 2.32 -10.63 -7.57
C ILE A 56 2.04 -9.65 -8.72
N GLY A 57 2.90 -9.59 -9.73
CA GLY A 57 2.70 -8.81 -10.94
C GLY A 57 1.50 -9.31 -11.74
N GLN A 58 1.39 -10.63 -11.93
CA GLN A 58 0.25 -11.26 -12.60
C GLN A 58 -1.05 -10.97 -11.84
N LYS A 59 -1.08 -11.18 -10.52
CA LYS A 59 -2.26 -10.90 -9.70
C LYS A 59 -2.70 -9.44 -9.79
N GLY A 60 -1.76 -8.50 -9.77
CA GLY A 60 -2.05 -7.08 -9.94
C GLY A 60 -2.62 -6.76 -11.34
N GLY A 61 -2.05 -7.37 -12.38
CA GLY A 61 -2.53 -7.26 -13.76
C GLY A 61 -3.94 -7.80 -13.93
N GLU A 62 -4.23 -9.00 -13.41
CA GLU A 62 -5.55 -9.63 -13.45
C GLU A 62 -6.60 -8.81 -12.71
N ALA A 63 -6.27 -8.30 -11.51
CA ALA A 63 -7.15 -7.43 -10.74
C ALA A 63 -7.47 -6.13 -11.51
N THR A 64 -6.47 -5.55 -12.19
CA THR A 64 -6.68 -4.36 -13.03
C THR A 64 -7.58 -4.70 -14.22
N ALA A 65 -7.27 -5.77 -14.96
CA ALA A 65 -8.02 -6.17 -16.14
C ALA A 65 -9.49 -6.53 -15.83
N LYS A 66 -9.77 -7.05 -14.64
CA LYS A 66 -11.13 -7.35 -14.20
C LYS A 66 -11.98 -6.09 -13.95
N ASN A 67 -11.35 -4.99 -13.54
CA ASN A 67 -12.04 -3.79 -13.06
C ASN A 67 -12.04 -2.63 -14.06
N HIS A 68 -11.36 -2.77 -15.20
CA HIS A 68 -11.15 -1.70 -16.17
C HIS A 68 -11.50 -2.11 -17.59
N ASP A 69 -11.91 -1.13 -18.39
CA ASP A 69 -12.32 -1.28 -19.78
C ASP A 69 -11.26 -0.71 -20.74
N LYS A 70 -11.60 -0.69 -22.04
CA LYS A 70 -10.71 -0.22 -23.11
C LYS A 70 -10.28 1.24 -22.91
N ASP A 71 -11.19 2.09 -22.46
CA ASP A 71 -10.95 3.53 -22.30
C ASP A 71 -9.89 3.79 -21.23
N PHE A 72 -9.91 3.01 -20.14
CA PHE A 72 -8.85 3.05 -19.13
C PHE A 72 -7.47 2.74 -19.72
N TYR A 73 -7.36 1.69 -20.56
CA TYR A 73 -6.09 1.31 -21.18
C TYR A 73 -5.59 2.34 -22.19
N GLU A 74 -6.51 2.99 -22.92
CA GLU A 74 -6.18 4.10 -23.81
C GLU A 74 -5.64 5.30 -23.02
N GLU A 75 -6.29 5.68 -21.92
CA GLU A 75 -5.87 6.80 -21.08
C GLU A 75 -4.46 6.59 -20.49
N ILE A 76 -4.19 5.40 -19.93
CA ILE A 76 -2.86 5.13 -19.36
C ILE A 76 -1.78 5.05 -20.46
N GLY A 77 -2.14 4.58 -21.66
CA GLY A 77 -1.26 4.57 -22.82
C GLY A 77 -0.91 5.99 -23.29
N GLU A 78 -1.90 6.87 -23.37
CA GLU A 78 -1.71 8.28 -23.72
C GLU A 78 -0.83 9.00 -22.69
N LYS A 79 -1.11 8.80 -21.39
CA LYS A 79 -0.29 9.34 -20.30
C LYS A 79 1.16 8.87 -20.39
N GLY A 80 1.38 7.58 -20.65
CA GLY A 80 2.71 7.00 -20.84
C GLY A 80 3.45 7.61 -22.03
N GLY A 81 2.76 7.77 -23.17
CA GLY A 81 3.30 8.41 -24.36
C GLY A 81 3.72 9.87 -24.13
N LYS A 82 2.85 10.66 -23.49
CA LYS A 82 3.14 12.06 -23.13
C LYS A 82 4.34 12.18 -22.19
N ALA A 83 4.44 11.31 -21.17
CA ALA A 83 5.57 11.32 -20.25
C ALA A 83 6.89 11.02 -20.98
N ARG A 84 6.89 10.08 -21.92
CA ARG A 84 8.06 9.77 -22.75
C ARG A 84 8.43 10.88 -23.72
N ALA A 85 7.46 11.57 -24.30
CA ALA A 85 7.71 12.73 -25.16
C ALA A 85 8.38 13.85 -24.37
N LYS A 86 7.81 14.21 -23.22
CA LYS A 86 8.37 15.25 -22.35
C LYS A 86 9.82 14.97 -21.94
N GLN A 87 10.15 13.73 -21.57
CA GLN A 87 11.53 13.34 -21.24
C GLN A 87 12.53 13.59 -22.37
N ARG A 88 12.09 13.54 -23.63
CA ARG A 88 12.96 13.77 -24.80
C ARG A 88 13.08 15.24 -25.17
N ASP A 89 12.12 16.06 -24.79
CA ASP A 89 12.13 17.51 -25.06
C ASP A 89 12.91 18.30 -24.00
N ASP A 90 13.12 17.70 -22.81
CA ASP A 90 13.88 18.27 -21.69
C ASP A 90 15.40 17.90 -21.72
N ASP A 91 15.86 17.10 -22.70
CA ASP A 91 17.27 16.71 -22.97
C ASP A 91 17.89 17.54 -24.13
#